data_AF-A0AAQ3L8I4-F1
#
_entry.id   AF-A0AAQ3L8I4-F1
#
_cell.length_a   1.000
_cell.length_b   1.000
_cell.length_c   1.000
_cell.angle_alpha   90.00
_cell.angle_beta   90.00
_cell.angle_gamma   90.00
#
_symmetry.space_group_name_H-M   'P 1'
#
loop_
_entity.id
_entity.type
_entity.pdbx_description
1 polymer ?
#
loop_
_entity_poly.entity_id
_entity_poly.type
_entity_poly.pdbx_seq_one_letter_code
_entity_poly.pdbx_strand_id
1 'polypeptide(L)'
;MAEVTDGGGRTKEAEGNRDWSELTPVCLTNVFRRLTLGDRWKGAMLVCRAWLDAARDPSLFAALDLEPAFEAAGSGRADAAEWWTPAFQRRVDGMLRSAAEWADGSLREIRVRHCSDDALCFAAERSPVLQILSIRCSQSVADRSMFKIATCCPMLVELDISNCYEISFKSLEVIGQNCPNLTVLKRNLLNWLDPSQHSGIVPDDYLRACPQDGDREAMTIARFMPKLKHVELRFSKLSVSGLLSVSEGCGDLEILDLFGCANLTSRGIEQASSNLKNLKTLIRPNFYIPRSMFHTERYGHWRLYDERFQTNVFQI
;
A
#
# COMPACT_ATOMS: atom_id res chain seq x y z
N MET A 1 -35.91 -19.37 70.90
CA MET A 1 -36.13 -18.92 69.51
C MET A 1 -35.84 -17.44 69.50
N ALA A 2 -34.64 -17.06 69.06
CA ALA A 2 -34.40 -16.38 67.77
C ALA A 2 -35.11 -15.02 67.73
N GLU A 3 -34.47 -13.88 67.51
CA GLU A 3 -33.45 -13.60 66.50
C GLU A 3 -32.44 -12.56 66.97
N VAL A 4 -31.17 -12.83 66.64
CA VAL A 4 -30.09 -11.85 66.59
C VAL A 4 -30.23 -11.14 65.25
N THR A 5 -30.58 -9.85 65.25
CA THR A 5 -30.43 -9.02 64.06
C THR A 5 -29.00 -8.48 64.04
N ASP A 6 -28.15 -9.23 63.32
CA ASP A 6 -26.81 -8.83 62.93
C ASP A 6 -26.90 -7.54 62.08
N GLY A 7 -26.45 -6.44 62.65
CA GLY A 7 -26.26 -5.15 61.99
C GLY A 7 -25.07 -5.23 61.03
N GLY A 8 -25.21 -6.04 60.00
CA GLY A 8 -24.31 -6.10 58.85
C GLY A 8 -24.46 -4.84 58.01
N GLY A 9 -23.86 -3.74 58.48
CA GLY A 9 -23.60 -2.56 57.67
C GLY A 9 -22.64 -2.91 56.54
N ARG A 10 -23.15 -3.53 55.47
CA ARG A 10 -22.51 -3.49 54.16
C ARG A 10 -22.52 -2.03 53.73
N THR A 11 -21.43 -1.32 54.00
CA THR A 11 -21.04 -0.16 53.21
C THR A 11 -21.09 -0.60 51.75
N LYS A 12 -22.15 -0.19 51.04
CA LYS A 12 -22.06 -0.03 49.59
C LYS A 12 -20.93 0.97 49.40
N GLU A 13 -19.74 0.49 49.08
CA GLU A 13 -18.75 1.34 48.42
C GLU A 13 -19.51 1.98 47.27
N ALA A 14 -19.69 3.30 47.36
CA ALA A 14 -20.09 4.06 46.20
C ALA A 14 -19.08 3.66 45.12
N GLU A 15 -19.54 3.08 44.01
CA GLU A 15 -18.79 3.05 42.78
C GLU A 15 -18.59 4.52 42.39
N GLY A 16 -17.63 5.16 43.06
CA GLY A 16 -17.24 6.53 42.81
C GLY A 16 -16.83 6.56 41.36
N ASN A 17 -17.51 7.41 40.60
CA ASN A 17 -17.20 7.69 39.22
C ASN A 17 -15.69 8.04 39.14
N ARG A 18 -14.85 7.05 38.84
CA ARG A 18 -13.39 7.22 38.86
C ARG A 18 -13.04 8.12 37.69
N ASP A 19 -12.54 9.30 37.98
CA ASP A 19 -12.07 10.21 36.94
C ASP A 19 -10.72 9.73 36.41
N TRP A 20 -10.73 9.10 35.25
CA TRP A 20 -9.53 8.64 34.57
C TRP A 20 -8.77 9.76 33.86
N SER A 21 -9.29 11.00 33.85
CA SER A 21 -8.59 12.15 33.27
C SER A 21 -7.45 12.66 34.17
N GLU A 22 -7.43 12.29 35.45
CA GLU A 22 -6.35 12.62 36.40
C GLU A 22 -5.12 11.70 36.27
N LEU A 23 -5.18 10.65 35.42
CA LEU A 23 -4.02 9.84 35.13
C LEU A 23 -2.90 10.68 34.51
N THR A 24 -1.65 10.37 34.88
CA THR A 24 -0.50 11.06 34.29
C THR A 24 -0.47 10.88 32.76
N PRO A 25 0.04 11.87 32.00
CA PRO A 25 0.14 11.75 30.53
C PRO A 25 0.84 10.46 30.08
N VAL A 26 1.89 10.04 30.78
CA VAL A 26 2.63 8.80 30.48
C VAL A 26 1.74 7.56 30.62
N CYS A 27 0.90 7.49 31.66
CA CYS A 27 -0.06 6.40 31.83
C CYS A 27 -1.11 6.40 30.73
N LEU A 28 -1.68 7.55 30.38
CA LEU A 28 -2.66 7.70 29.30
C LEU A 28 -2.06 7.30 27.95
N THR A 29 -0.87 7.78 27.61
CA THR A 29 -0.15 7.40 26.38
C THR A 29 0.10 5.90 26.32
N ASN A 30 0.48 5.26 27.44
CA ASN A 30 0.68 3.81 27.48
C ASN A 30 -0.62 3.02 27.28
N VAL A 31 -1.76 3.54 27.74
CA VAL A 31 -3.09 2.98 27.44
C VAL A 31 -3.41 3.18 25.96
N PHE A 32 -3.26 4.40 25.44
CA PHE A 32 -3.58 4.73 24.05
C PHE A 32 -2.71 4.01 23.03
N ARG A 33 -1.48 3.62 23.38
CA ARG A 33 -0.63 2.78 22.53
C ARG A 33 -1.26 1.42 22.20
N ARG A 34 -2.22 0.95 23.01
CA ARG A 34 -2.93 -0.32 22.82
C ARG A 34 -4.20 -0.17 21.98
N LEU A 35 -4.62 1.05 21.69
CA LEU A 35 -5.79 1.35 20.87
C LEU A 35 -5.43 1.32 19.37
N THR A 36 -6.40 0.95 18.55
CA THR A 36 -6.26 1.13 17.10
C THR A 36 -6.19 2.61 16.75
N LEU A 37 -5.68 2.95 15.56
CA LEU A 37 -5.69 4.33 15.08
C LEU A 37 -7.11 4.91 15.08
N GLY A 38 -8.09 4.11 14.66
CA GLY A 38 -9.50 4.50 14.65
C GLY A 38 -10.04 4.83 16.04
N ASP A 39 -9.79 3.96 17.02
CA ASP A 39 -10.24 4.17 18.41
C ASP A 39 -9.59 5.37 19.07
N ARG A 40 -8.32 5.66 18.73
CA ARG A 40 -7.67 6.89 19.18
C ARG A 40 -8.36 8.13 18.62
N TRP A 41 -8.56 8.16 17.30
CA TRP A 41 -8.99 9.38 16.60
C TRP A 41 -10.48 9.68 16.73
N LYS A 42 -11.31 8.63 16.79
CA LYS A 42 -12.77 8.74 16.94
C LYS A 42 -13.24 8.61 18.39
N GLY A 43 -12.37 8.16 19.29
CA GLY A 43 -12.67 7.91 20.69
C GLY A 43 -11.80 8.78 21.59
N ALA A 44 -10.60 8.31 21.91
CA ALA A 44 -9.76 8.89 22.97
C ALA A 44 -9.54 10.41 22.80
N MET A 45 -9.30 10.88 21.58
CA MET A 45 -9.05 12.28 21.27
C MET A 45 -10.28 13.19 21.45
N LEU A 46 -11.49 12.63 21.55
CA LEU A 46 -12.75 13.36 21.68
C LEU A 46 -13.29 13.39 23.11
N VAL A 47 -12.61 12.74 24.07
CA VAL A 47 -13.10 12.60 25.45
C VAL A 47 -12.93 13.89 26.25
N CYS A 48 -11.68 14.34 26.43
CA CYS A 48 -11.36 15.57 27.17
C CYS A 48 -9.99 16.11 26.73
N ARG A 49 -9.62 17.30 27.23
CA ARG A 49 -8.36 17.95 26.85
C ARG A 49 -7.12 17.12 27.24
N ALA A 50 -7.11 16.56 28.45
CA ALA A 50 -5.99 15.74 28.92
C ALA A 50 -5.78 14.49 28.04
N TRP A 51 -6.88 13.84 27.64
CA TRP A 51 -6.83 12.69 26.74
C TRP A 51 -6.40 13.09 25.33
N LEU A 52 -6.89 14.21 24.81
CA LEU A 52 -6.46 14.75 23.52
C LEU A 52 -4.95 15.01 23.51
N ASP A 53 -4.42 15.66 24.55
CA ASP A 53 -3.00 16.00 24.64
C ASP A 53 -2.13 14.72 24.76
N ALA A 54 -2.51 13.77 25.60
CA ALA A 54 -1.79 12.49 25.72
C ALA A 54 -1.91 11.61 24.46
N ALA A 55 -3.02 11.67 23.73
CA ALA A 55 -3.24 10.94 22.47
C ALA A 55 -2.48 11.56 21.28
N ARG A 56 -1.93 12.77 21.43
CA ARG A 56 -1.04 13.44 20.46
C ARG A 56 0.44 13.19 20.73
N ASP A 57 0.78 12.34 21.70
CA ASP A 57 2.17 12.01 21.99
C ASP A 57 2.87 11.45 20.74
N PRO A 58 4.07 11.95 20.37
CA PRO A 58 4.76 11.55 19.14
C PRO A 58 5.00 10.04 19.02
N SER A 59 5.21 9.35 20.14
CA SER A 59 5.46 7.90 20.14
C SER A 59 4.27 7.08 19.63
N LEU A 60 3.06 7.66 19.61
CA LEU A 60 1.85 7.04 19.09
C LEU A 60 1.73 7.10 17.56
N PHE A 61 2.55 7.94 16.91
CA PHE A 61 2.51 8.23 15.47
C PHE A 61 3.80 7.79 14.75
N ALA A 62 4.54 6.83 15.31
CA ALA A 62 5.63 6.19 14.58
C ALA A 62 5.16 5.47 13.31
N ALA A 63 3.87 5.10 13.23
CA ALA A 63 3.24 4.52 12.06
C ALA A 63 1.84 5.12 11.83
N LEU A 64 1.56 5.50 10.58
CA LEU A 64 0.22 5.77 10.06
C LEU A 64 -0.14 4.65 9.09
N ASP A 65 -0.86 3.65 9.58
CA ASP A 65 -1.37 2.55 8.75
C ASP A 65 -2.90 2.60 8.68
N LEU A 66 -3.41 2.97 7.51
CA LEU A 66 -4.84 3.01 7.19
C LEU A 66 -5.33 1.74 6.49
N GLU A 67 -4.43 0.79 6.19
CA GLU A 67 -4.76 -0.39 5.42
C GLU A 67 -5.85 -1.26 6.08
N PRO A 68 -5.82 -1.54 7.40
CA PRO A 68 -6.89 -2.27 8.06
C PRO A 68 -8.27 -1.59 7.92
N ALA A 69 -8.31 -0.26 7.85
CA ALA A 69 -9.54 0.49 7.67
C ALA A 69 -10.07 0.39 6.23
N PHE A 70 -9.18 0.40 5.23
CA PHE A 70 -9.55 0.14 3.84
C PHE A 70 -10.09 -1.28 3.66
N GLU A 71 -9.42 -2.29 4.21
CA GLU A 71 -9.86 -3.68 4.11
C GLU A 71 -11.19 -3.93 4.85
N ALA A 72 -11.44 -3.26 5.98
CA ALA A 72 -12.71 -3.35 6.69
C ALA A 72 -13.87 -2.64 5.95
N ALA A 73 -13.58 -1.57 5.22
CA ALA A 73 -14.57 -0.79 4.48
C ALA A 73 -14.83 -1.36 3.07
N GLY A 74 -13.82 -1.97 2.45
CA GLY A 74 -13.93 -2.67 1.18
C GLY A 74 -14.78 -3.92 1.38
N SER A 75 -15.92 -4.01 0.69
CA SER A 75 -16.84 -5.16 0.71
C SER A 75 -16.25 -6.40 0.02
N GLY A 76 -15.02 -6.79 0.36
CA GLY A 76 -14.22 -7.79 -0.35
C GLY A 76 -13.65 -7.30 -1.68
N ARG A 77 -13.79 -6.02 -2.02
CA ARG A 77 -13.22 -5.39 -3.22
C ARG A 77 -11.92 -4.69 -2.86
N ALA A 78 -10.95 -4.72 -3.78
CA ALA A 78 -9.67 -4.03 -3.61
C ALA A 78 -9.83 -2.50 -3.56
N ASP A 79 -10.96 -1.92 -4.01
CA ASP A 79 -11.24 -0.48 -3.97
C ASP A 79 -12.75 -0.20 -3.95
N ALA A 80 -13.15 1.01 -3.57
CA ALA A 80 -14.55 1.45 -3.50
C ALA A 80 -14.75 2.79 -4.23
N ALA A 81 -15.88 2.94 -4.94
CA ALA A 81 -16.14 4.10 -5.80
C ALA A 81 -16.11 5.44 -5.03
N GLU A 82 -16.54 5.42 -3.77
CA GLU A 82 -16.53 6.57 -2.86
C GLU A 82 -15.12 7.09 -2.51
N TRP A 83 -14.08 6.27 -2.72
CA TRP A 83 -12.69 6.65 -2.43
C TRP A 83 -12.07 7.49 -3.54
N TRP A 84 -12.59 7.39 -4.76
CA TRP A 84 -12.16 8.14 -5.94
C TRP A 84 -12.76 9.56 -6.00
N THR A 85 -12.92 10.21 -4.84
CA THR A 85 -13.51 11.54 -4.72
C THR A 85 -12.56 12.54 -4.06
N PRO A 86 -12.57 13.83 -4.48
CA PRO A 86 -11.76 14.86 -3.81
C PRO A 86 -12.08 15.04 -2.32
N ALA A 87 -13.30 14.71 -1.89
CA ALA A 87 -13.67 14.72 -0.49
C ALA A 87 -13.01 13.58 0.30
N PHE A 88 -12.92 12.38 -0.28
CA PHE A 88 -12.19 11.27 0.32
C PHE A 88 -10.70 11.59 0.45
N GLN A 89 -10.07 12.04 -0.63
CA GLN A 89 -8.67 12.45 -0.64
C GLN A 89 -8.37 13.49 0.45
N ARG A 90 -9.17 14.56 0.56
CA ARG A 90 -8.98 15.58 1.60
C ARG A 90 -9.03 15.03 3.02
N ARG A 91 -9.83 13.99 3.28
CA ARG A 91 -9.84 13.32 4.59
C ARG A 91 -8.52 12.61 4.82
N VAL A 92 -8.07 11.78 3.88
CA VAL A 92 -6.77 11.08 3.97
C VAL A 92 -5.63 12.08 4.15
N ASP A 93 -5.63 13.16 3.38
CA ASP A 93 -4.63 14.23 3.48
C ASP A 93 -4.60 14.86 4.87
N GLY A 94 -5.77 15.13 5.45
CA GLY A 94 -5.89 15.63 6.82
C GLY A 94 -5.32 14.64 7.83
N MET A 95 -5.55 13.34 7.64
CA MET A 95 -4.97 12.30 8.48
C MET A 95 -3.44 12.25 8.34
N LEU A 96 -2.94 12.23 7.12
CA LEU A 96 -1.51 12.18 6.82
C LEU A 96 -0.76 13.38 7.40
N ARG A 97 -1.29 14.60 7.21
CA ARG A 97 -0.72 15.83 7.77
C ARG A 97 -0.69 15.81 9.29
N SER A 98 -1.79 15.42 9.92
CA SER A 98 -1.88 15.37 11.38
C SER A 98 -0.89 14.36 11.97
N ALA A 99 -0.78 13.17 11.37
CA ALA A 99 0.17 12.16 11.82
C ALA A 99 1.62 12.63 11.65
N ALA A 100 1.97 13.23 10.52
CA ALA A 100 3.31 13.77 10.29
C ALA A 100 3.66 14.93 11.22
N GLU A 101 2.69 15.77 11.56
CA GLU A 101 2.86 16.85 12.53
C GLU A 101 3.08 16.32 13.94
N TRP A 102 2.22 15.40 14.40
CA TRP A 102 2.30 14.88 15.77
C TRP A 102 3.45 13.90 15.98
N ALA A 103 3.91 13.21 14.93
CA ALA A 103 5.06 12.32 15.04
C ALA A 103 6.37 13.05 15.32
N ASP A 104 6.46 14.37 15.10
CA ASP A 104 7.62 15.21 15.42
C ASP A 104 8.96 14.59 14.95
N GLY A 105 9.03 14.22 13.67
CA GLY A 105 10.24 13.60 13.11
C GLY A 105 10.37 12.09 13.30
N SER A 106 9.48 11.45 14.06
CA SER A 106 9.56 10.02 14.40
C SER A 106 8.73 9.08 13.52
N LEU A 107 8.02 9.60 12.50
CA LEU A 107 7.19 8.81 11.59
C LEU A 107 8.07 7.90 10.72
N ARG A 108 7.91 6.59 10.87
CA ARG A 108 8.68 5.53 10.19
C ARG A 108 7.88 4.82 9.11
N GLU A 109 6.56 4.80 9.23
CA GLU A 109 5.69 4.05 8.34
C GLU A 109 4.47 4.86 7.93
N ILE A 110 4.24 4.97 6.63
CA ILE A 110 3.04 5.54 6.03
C ILE A 110 2.45 4.50 5.11
N ARG A 111 1.25 4.01 5.42
CA ARG A 111 0.43 3.18 4.54
C ARG A 111 -0.94 3.83 4.39
N VAL A 112 -1.10 4.53 3.28
CA VAL A 112 -2.33 5.25 2.92
C VAL A 112 -2.72 4.92 1.48
N ARG A 113 -3.92 5.35 1.09
CA ARG A 113 -4.39 5.33 -0.29
C ARG A 113 -5.06 6.64 -0.63
N HIS A 114 -5.15 6.99 -1.91
CA HIS A 114 -5.91 8.16 -2.38
C HIS A 114 -5.42 9.51 -1.80
N CYS A 115 -4.14 9.64 -1.43
CA CYS A 115 -3.59 10.90 -0.91
C CYS A 115 -3.18 11.87 -2.03
N SER A 116 -2.99 13.13 -1.69
CA SER A 116 -2.47 14.15 -2.60
C SER A 116 -0.97 14.32 -2.51
N ASP A 117 -0.43 14.87 -3.59
CA ASP A 117 0.95 15.25 -3.79
C ASP A 117 1.43 16.27 -2.73
N ASP A 118 0.56 17.21 -2.34
CA ASP A 118 0.87 18.23 -1.32
C ASP A 118 0.90 17.65 0.09
N ALA A 119 0.01 16.71 0.41
CA ALA A 119 0.01 16.04 1.72
C ALA A 119 1.24 15.13 1.87
N LEU A 120 1.60 14.42 0.79
CA LEU A 120 2.79 13.59 0.77
C LEU A 120 4.08 14.41 0.90
N CYS A 121 4.21 15.54 0.18
CA CYS A 121 5.34 16.46 0.35
C CYS A 121 5.45 16.95 1.80
N PHE A 122 4.34 17.36 2.41
CA PHE A 122 4.31 17.85 3.79
C PHE A 122 4.79 16.80 4.79
N ALA A 123 4.37 15.54 4.60
CA ALA A 123 4.76 14.42 5.45
C ALA A 123 6.25 14.08 5.26
N ALA A 124 6.73 14.04 4.02
CA ALA A 124 8.12 13.76 3.67
C ALA A 124 9.09 14.70 4.40
N GLU A 125 8.81 16.00 4.35
CA GLU A 125 9.65 17.05 4.98
C GLU A 125 9.76 16.92 6.49
N ARG A 126 8.84 16.20 7.13
CA ARG A 126 8.77 15.99 8.58
C ARG A 126 9.11 14.57 9.01
N SER A 127 9.52 13.70 8.08
CA SER A 127 9.72 12.27 8.34
C SER A 127 11.09 11.79 7.84
N PRO A 128 12.22 12.33 8.36
CA PRO A 128 13.56 11.98 7.88
C PRO A 128 13.92 10.51 8.14
N VAL A 129 13.23 9.85 9.09
CA VAL A 129 13.43 8.45 9.45
C VAL A 129 12.41 7.50 8.81
N LEU A 130 11.65 7.96 7.81
CA LEU A 130 10.68 7.14 7.09
C LEU A 130 11.36 5.93 6.44
N GLN A 131 10.83 4.74 6.72
CA GLN A 131 11.33 3.45 6.25
C GLN A 131 10.35 2.76 5.31
N ILE A 132 9.05 2.95 5.51
CA ILE A 132 8.00 2.30 4.73
C ILE A 132 7.07 3.36 4.18
N LEU A 133 6.91 3.39 2.86
CA LEU A 133 5.94 4.23 2.18
C LEU A 133 5.06 3.39 1.25
N SER A 134 3.77 3.33 1.54
CA SER A 134 2.75 2.78 0.67
C SER A 134 1.67 3.83 0.42
N ILE A 135 1.47 4.21 -0.84
CA ILE A 135 0.52 5.24 -1.28
C ILE A 135 -0.40 4.74 -2.39
N ARG A 136 -0.82 3.47 -2.32
CA ARG A 136 -1.56 2.81 -3.39
C ARG A 136 -2.79 3.59 -3.84
N CYS A 137 -3.12 3.52 -5.14
CA CYS A 137 -4.28 4.22 -5.72
C CYS A 137 -4.27 5.75 -5.56
N SER A 138 -3.13 6.38 -5.25
CA SER A 138 -3.05 7.84 -5.09
C SER A 138 -2.92 8.55 -6.45
N GLN A 139 -4.03 8.64 -7.17
CA GLN A 139 -4.10 9.11 -8.57
C GLN A 139 -3.53 10.52 -8.83
N SER A 140 -3.49 11.37 -7.82
CA SER A 140 -2.99 12.75 -7.93
C SER A 140 -1.52 12.89 -7.52
N VAL A 141 -0.87 11.79 -7.12
CA VAL A 141 0.55 11.79 -6.78
C VAL A 141 1.35 11.63 -8.07
N ALA A 142 2.23 12.59 -8.33
CA ALA A 142 3.07 12.63 -9.52
C ALA A 142 4.55 12.69 -9.10
N ASP A 143 5.44 12.85 -10.08
CA ASP A 143 6.88 12.82 -9.83
C ASP A 143 7.34 13.81 -8.75
N ARG A 144 6.72 15.01 -8.67
CA ARG A 144 7.11 16.09 -7.74
C ARG A 144 7.26 15.62 -6.28
N SER A 145 6.29 14.89 -5.76
CA SER A 145 6.35 14.40 -4.38
C SER A 145 7.37 13.28 -4.22
N MET A 146 7.61 12.46 -5.23
CA MET A 146 8.66 11.43 -5.21
C MET A 146 10.06 12.04 -5.15
N PHE A 147 10.32 13.17 -5.84
CA PHE A 147 11.55 13.95 -5.65
C PHE A 147 11.70 14.42 -4.19
N LYS A 148 10.60 14.83 -3.56
CA LYS A 148 10.61 15.23 -2.15
C LYS A 148 10.89 14.05 -1.22
N ILE A 149 10.25 12.90 -1.45
CA ILE A 149 10.51 11.66 -0.69
C ILE A 149 11.96 11.24 -0.82
N ALA A 150 12.51 11.22 -2.03
CA ALA A 150 13.89 10.85 -2.27
C ALA A 150 14.89 11.75 -1.53
N THR A 151 14.62 13.06 -1.46
CA THR A 151 15.52 14.02 -0.81
C THR A 151 15.35 14.10 0.70
N CYS A 152 14.14 13.89 1.22
CA CYS A 152 13.85 14.00 2.66
C CYS A 152 13.91 12.67 3.41
N CYS A 153 13.73 11.52 2.73
CA CYS A 153 13.56 10.21 3.36
C CYS A 153 14.61 9.18 2.87
N PRO A 154 15.92 9.40 3.13
CA PRO A 154 16.99 8.51 2.64
C PRO A 154 16.98 7.13 3.32
N MET A 155 16.23 6.97 4.43
CA MET A 155 16.12 5.73 5.20
C MET A 155 15.08 4.74 4.64
N LEU A 156 14.49 5.04 3.48
CA LEU A 156 13.44 4.23 2.88
C LEU A 156 13.93 2.80 2.56
N VAL A 157 13.15 1.81 2.99
CA VAL A 157 13.41 0.37 2.84
C VAL A 157 12.35 -0.29 1.96
N GLU A 158 11.09 0.14 2.08
CA GLU A 158 9.96 -0.34 1.30
C GLU A 158 9.22 0.82 0.62
N LEU A 159 8.98 0.67 -0.68
CA LEU A 159 8.18 1.59 -1.48
C LEU A 159 7.07 0.82 -2.23
N ASP A 160 5.82 1.17 -1.95
CA ASP A 160 4.65 0.70 -2.70
C ASP A 160 3.92 1.89 -3.33
N ILE A 161 4.08 2.00 -4.65
CA ILE A 161 3.45 3.01 -5.51
C ILE A 161 2.50 2.34 -6.52
N SER A 162 1.91 1.21 -6.12
CA SER A 162 0.97 0.48 -6.94
C SER A 162 -0.23 1.34 -7.31
N ASN A 163 -0.68 1.22 -8.56
CA ASN A 163 -1.81 1.96 -9.10
C ASN A 163 -1.66 3.48 -8.95
N CYS A 164 -0.45 4.04 -9.16
CA CYS A 164 -0.20 5.48 -9.21
C CYS A 164 0.37 5.86 -10.59
N TYR A 165 -0.50 6.10 -11.57
CA TYR A 165 -0.10 6.20 -12.98
C TYR A 165 0.68 7.47 -13.35
N GLU A 166 0.55 8.55 -12.58
CA GLU A 166 1.25 9.81 -12.79
C GLU A 166 2.71 9.81 -12.26
N ILE A 167 3.10 8.77 -11.51
CA ILE A 167 4.49 8.54 -11.13
C ILE A 167 5.20 7.86 -12.30
N SER A 168 6.27 8.46 -12.80
CA SER A 168 7.03 7.96 -13.96
C SER A 168 8.33 7.26 -13.55
N PHE A 169 9.02 6.69 -14.54
CA PHE A 169 10.36 6.14 -14.36
C PHE A 169 11.37 7.15 -13.78
N LYS A 170 11.16 8.47 -13.96
CA LYS A 170 12.05 9.50 -13.38
C LYS A 170 12.01 9.47 -11.86
N SER A 171 10.84 9.22 -11.28
CA SER A 171 10.71 9.04 -9.83
C SER A 171 11.48 7.82 -9.33
N LEU A 172 11.40 6.70 -10.05
CA LEU A 172 12.15 5.50 -9.72
C LEU A 172 13.66 5.75 -9.77
N GLU A 173 14.14 6.48 -10.79
CA GLU A 173 15.56 6.85 -10.89
C GLU A 173 16.02 7.64 -9.65
N VAL A 174 15.29 8.70 -9.28
CA VAL A 174 15.69 9.58 -8.18
C VAL A 174 15.56 8.87 -6.83
N ILE A 175 14.56 8.01 -6.65
CA ILE A 175 14.46 7.15 -5.47
C ILE A 175 15.65 6.19 -5.40
N GLY A 176 15.99 5.49 -6.49
CA GLY A 176 17.13 4.57 -6.51
C GLY A 176 18.46 5.26 -6.21
N GLN A 177 18.62 6.51 -6.65
CA GLN A 177 19.82 7.31 -6.37
C GLN A 177 19.94 7.78 -4.90
N ASN A 178 18.81 8.04 -4.22
CA ASN A 178 18.82 8.69 -2.91
C ASN A 178 18.37 7.80 -1.73
N CYS A 179 17.78 6.63 -2.00
CA CYS A 179 17.32 5.67 -1.00
C CYS A 179 18.15 4.37 -1.06
N PRO A 180 19.41 4.36 -0.58
CA PRO A 180 20.35 3.25 -0.75
C PRO A 180 20.01 1.98 0.05
N ASN A 181 18.99 2.05 0.91
CA ASN A 181 18.48 0.96 1.76
C ASN A 181 17.21 0.32 1.20
N LEU A 182 16.73 0.76 0.03
CA LEU A 182 15.51 0.23 -0.58
C LEU A 182 15.71 -1.24 -0.97
N THR A 183 14.89 -2.12 -0.40
CA THR A 183 14.94 -3.57 -0.64
C THR A 183 13.62 -4.13 -1.15
N VAL A 184 12.52 -3.40 -0.96
CA VAL A 184 11.18 -3.80 -1.40
C VAL A 184 10.60 -2.71 -2.30
N LEU A 185 10.23 -3.08 -3.53
CA LEU A 185 9.54 -2.22 -4.48
C LEU A 185 8.27 -2.92 -4.98
N LYS A 186 7.13 -2.23 -4.85
CA LYS A 186 5.86 -2.67 -5.43
C LYS A 186 5.37 -1.61 -6.41
N ARG A 187 5.31 -2.01 -7.68
CA ARG A 187 4.91 -1.17 -8.82
C ARG A 187 3.88 -1.92 -9.66
N ASN A 188 2.75 -2.21 -9.03
CA ASN A 188 1.65 -2.93 -9.65
C ASN A 188 0.73 -1.98 -10.43
N LEU A 189 0.05 -2.49 -11.46
CA LEU A 189 -1.03 -1.81 -12.16
C LEU A 189 -2.38 -2.43 -11.80
N LEU A 190 -3.48 -1.70 -12.03
CA LEU A 190 -4.81 -2.29 -11.95
C LEU A 190 -4.93 -3.39 -13.01
N ASN A 191 -5.74 -4.40 -12.71
CA ASN A 191 -6.02 -5.50 -13.63
C ASN A 191 -6.69 -4.97 -14.91
N TRP A 192 -5.88 -4.67 -15.93
CA TRP A 192 -6.35 -4.21 -17.23
C TRP A 192 -6.78 -5.34 -18.16
N LEU A 193 -6.50 -6.60 -17.79
CA LEU A 193 -6.96 -7.79 -18.51
C LEU A 193 -8.46 -8.04 -18.29
N ASP A 194 -8.98 -7.58 -17.15
CA ASP A 194 -10.40 -7.63 -16.82
C ASP A 194 -10.90 -6.25 -16.33
N PRO A 195 -11.21 -5.32 -17.25
CA PRO A 195 -11.70 -3.99 -16.90
C PRO A 195 -13.00 -3.99 -16.11
N SER A 196 -13.79 -5.07 -16.18
CA SER A 196 -15.07 -5.17 -15.49
C SER A 196 -14.93 -5.11 -13.96
N GLN A 197 -13.76 -5.51 -13.43
CA GLN A 197 -13.44 -5.43 -12.00
C GLN A 197 -13.39 -3.99 -11.47
N HIS A 198 -13.11 -3.03 -12.36
CA HIS A 198 -12.94 -1.61 -12.01
C HIS A 198 -14.06 -0.73 -12.52
N SER A 199 -14.88 -1.23 -13.46
CA SER A 199 -15.99 -0.51 -14.07
C SER A 199 -16.99 -0.04 -13.01
N GLY A 200 -17.30 1.25 -13.00
CA GLY A 200 -18.20 1.88 -12.02
C GLY A 200 -17.59 2.07 -10.63
N ILE A 201 -16.32 1.71 -10.43
CA ILE A 201 -15.56 1.94 -9.20
C ILE A 201 -14.49 3.00 -9.46
N VAL A 202 -13.66 2.75 -10.46
CA VAL A 202 -12.52 3.60 -10.83
C VAL A 202 -12.93 4.52 -11.98
N PRO A 203 -12.59 5.82 -11.96
CA PRO A 203 -12.88 6.74 -13.04
C PRO A 203 -12.31 6.25 -14.39
N ASP A 204 -13.11 6.32 -15.44
CA ASP A 204 -12.74 5.85 -16.78
C ASP A 204 -11.48 6.57 -17.32
N ASP A 205 -11.33 7.86 -17.03
CA ASP A 205 -10.15 8.64 -17.42
C ASP A 205 -8.87 8.06 -16.79
N TYR A 206 -8.95 7.64 -15.52
CA TYR A 206 -7.84 7.02 -14.82
C TYR A 206 -7.51 5.64 -15.41
N LEU A 207 -8.53 4.83 -15.70
CA LEU A 207 -8.33 3.53 -16.36
C LEU A 207 -7.66 3.67 -17.73
N ARG A 208 -8.05 4.68 -18.51
CA ARG A 208 -7.46 4.99 -19.82
C ARG A 208 -6.02 5.50 -19.74
N ALA A 209 -5.64 6.14 -18.63
CA ALA A 209 -4.28 6.61 -18.36
C ALA A 209 -3.30 5.49 -17.93
N CYS A 210 -3.75 4.23 -17.88
CA CYS A 210 -2.90 3.09 -17.56
C CYS A 210 -1.61 3.09 -18.40
N PRO A 211 -0.40 3.00 -17.79
CA PRO A 211 0.87 2.96 -18.51
C PRO A 211 0.89 1.87 -19.58
N GLN A 212 1.52 2.18 -20.72
CA GLN A 212 1.55 1.28 -21.89
C GLN A 212 2.90 0.58 -22.09
N ASP A 213 3.99 1.17 -21.57
CA ASP A 213 5.36 0.64 -21.67
C ASP A 213 5.93 0.44 -20.26
N GLY A 214 6.24 -0.81 -19.92
CA GLY A 214 6.87 -1.17 -18.65
C GLY A 214 8.38 -1.37 -18.72
N ASP A 215 8.98 -1.42 -19.92
CA ASP A 215 10.40 -1.75 -20.08
C ASP A 215 11.29 -0.60 -19.62
N ARG A 216 10.83 0.64 -19.79
CA ARG A 216 11.56 1.82 -19.31
C ARG A 216 11.66 1.84 -17.79
N GLU A 217 10.56 1.56 -17.08
CA GLU A 217 10.58 1.43 -15.62
C GLU A 217 11.48 0.28 -15.18
N ALA A 218 11.38 -0.88 -15.86
CA ALA A 218 12.18 -2.07 -15.57
C ALA A 218 13.70 -1.81 -15.72
N MET A 219 14.12 -1.13 -16.80
CA MET A 219 15.50 -0.71 -17.02
C MET A 219 15.99 0.28 -15.96
N THR A 220 15.14 1.23 -15.55
CA THR A 220 15.48 2.16 -14.47
C THR A 220 15.68 1.44 -13.14
N ILE A 221 14.77 0.51 -12.79
CA ILE A 221 14.88 -0.31 -11.58
C ILE A 221 16.20 -1.08 -11.60
N ALA A 222 16.49 -1.78 -12.70
CA ALA A 222 17.72 -2.53 -12.88
C ALA A 222 18.99 -1.69 -12.67
N ARG A 223 18.99 -0.46 -13.17
CA ARG A 223 20.16 0.42 -13.13
C ARG A 223 20.39 1.07 -11.77
N PHE A 224 19.33 1.48 -11.08
CA PHE A 224 19.44 2.34 -9.90
C PHE A 224 19.08 1.66 -8.59
N MET A 225 18.54 0.44 -8.61
CA MET A 225 18.09 -0.27 -7.40
C MET A 225 18.68 -1.70 -7.30
N PRO A 226 20.00 -1.89 -7.40
CA PRO A 226 20.61 -3.23 -7.46
C PRO A 226 20.46 -4.08 -6.19
N LYS A 227 20.09 -3.46 -5.06
CA LYS A 227 19.92 -4.12 -3.75
C LYS A 227 18.49 -4.63 -3.49
N LEU A 228 17.60 -4.52 -4.47
CA LEU A 228 16.23 -5.01 -4.31
C LEU A 228 16.22 -6.52 -4.06
N LYS A 229 15.40 -6.91 -3.09
CA LYS A 229 15.15 -8.30 -2.68
C LYS A 229 13.73 -8.74 -3.01
N HIS A 230 12.81 -7.80 -3.07
CA HIS A 230 11.40 -8.06 -3.38
C HIS A 230 10.92 -7.05 -4.41
N VAL A 231 10.50 -7.55 -5.56
CA VAL A 231 9.89 -6.76 -6.63
C VAL A 231 8.51 -7.33 -6.98
N GLU A 232 7.49 -6.50 -6.89
CA GLU A 232 6.16 -6.78 -7.44
C GLU A 232 5.89 -5.87 -8.65
N LEU A 233 5.63 -6.48 -9.82
CA LEU A 233 5.31 -5.79 -11.07
C LEU A 233 3.98 -6.28 -11.66
N ARG A 234 3.02 -6.61 -10.79
CA ARG A 234 1.76 -7.24 -11.19
C ARG A 234 1.03 -6.39 -12.23
N PHE A 235 0.50 -7.06 -13.25
CA PHE A 235 -0.17 -6.45 -14.40
C PHE A 235 0.67 -5.43 -15.19
N SER A 236 1.99 -5.32 -14.92
CA SER A 236 2.87 -4.49 -15.74
C SER A 236 2.89 -5.01 -17.19
N LYS A 237 2.99 -4.06 -18.12
CA LYS A 237 3.07 -4.33 -19.56
C LYS A 237 4.51 -4.51 -20.05
N LEU A 238 5.46 -4.73 -19.14
CA LEU A 238 6.85 -5.05 -19.49
C LEU A 238 6.93 -6.27 -20.41
N SER A 239 7.86 -6.22 -21.35
CA SER A 239 8.22 -7.32 -22.21
C SER A 239 9.28 -8.21 -21.55
N VAL A 240 9.66 -9.29 -22.25
CA VAL A 240 10.79 -10.13 -21.85
C VAL A 240 12.09 -9.31 -21.75
N SER A 241 12.27 -8.27 -22.56
CA SER A 241 13.45 -7.39 -22.51
C SER A 241 13.54 -6.61 -21.19
N GLY A 242 12.42 -6.01 -20.77
CA GLY A 242 12.34 -5.34 -19.46
C GLY A 242 12.59 -6.31 -18.31
N LEU A 243 12.00 -7.51 -18.37
CA LEU A 243 12.21 -8.52 -17.34
C LEU A 243 13.68 -8.98 -17.25
N LEU A 244 14.34 -9.18 -18.39
CA LEU A 244 15.77 -9.51 -18.43
C LEU A 244 16.61 -8.41 -17.78
N SER A 245 16.31 -7.14 -18.09
CA SER A 245 16.98 -5.98 -17.46
C SER A 245 16.89 -6.06 -15.93
N VAL A 246 15.69 -6.28 -15.39
CA VAL A 246 15.49 -6.43 -13.93
C VAL A 246 16.32 -7.60 -13.38
N SER A 247 16.32 -8.74 -14.06
CA SER A 247 17.07 -9.92 -13.62
C SER A 247 18.58 -9.73 -13.63
N GLU A 248 19.10 -8.91 -14.54
CA GLU A 248 20.53 -8.62 -14.68
C GLU A 248 20.99 -7.54 -13.69
N GLY A 249 20.15 -6.54 -13.43
CA GLY A 249 20.47 -5.43 -12.51
C GLY A 249 20.22 -5.73 -11.03
N CYS A 250 19.24 -6.59 -10.72
CA CYS A 250 18.81 -6.89 -9.35
C CYS A 250 19.18 -8.33 -8.95
N GLY A 251 20.48 -8.63 -8.87
CA GLY A 251 20.98 -9.99 -8.62
C GLY A 251 20.62 -10.60 -7.26
N ASP A 252 20.26 -9.76 -6.28
CA ASP A 252 19.88 -10.17 -4.91
C ASP A 252 18.38 -10.44 -4.72
N LEU A 253 17.59 -10.47 -5.81
CA LEU A 253 16.16 -10.73 -5.72
C LEU A 253 15.87 -12.10 -5.09
N GLU A 254 15.03 -12.07 -4.06
CA GLU A 254 14.50 -13.21 -3.34
C GLU A 254 13.03 -13.48 -3.72
N ILE A 255 12.26 -12.42 -4.02
CA ILE A 255 10.85 -12.48 -4.40
C ILE A 255 10.62 -11.66 -5.67
N LEU A 256 10.04 -12.30 -6.69
CA LEU A 256 9.62 -11.66 -7.92
C LEU A 256 8.17 -12.02 -8.25
N ASP A 257 7.27 -11.04 -8.21
CA ASP A 257 5.86 -11.20 -8.55
C ASP A 257 5.53 -10.59 -9.92
N LEU A 258 5.16 -11.46 -10.86
CA LEU A 258 4.80 -11.15 -12.25
C LEU A 258 3.33 -11.50 -12.55
N PHE A 259 2.48 -11.62 -11.52
CA PHE A 259 1.08 -11.97 -11.70
C PHE A 259 0.39 -10.99 -12.67
N GLY A 260 -0.30 -11.52 -13.68
CA GLY A 260 -1.02 -10.71 -14.67
C GLY A 260 -0.15 -10.01 -15.73
N CYS A 261 1.17 -10.22 -15.77
CA CYS A 261 2.04 -9.70 -16.84
C CYS A 261 1.83 -10.46 -18.16
N ALA A 262 0.89 -10.01 -18.99
CA ALA A 262 0.47 -10.69 -20.22
C ALA A 262 1.48 -10.68 -21.37
N ASN A 263 2.47 -9.80 -21.34
CA ASN A 263 3.46 -9.65 -22.41
C ASN A 263 4.69 -10.57 -22.22
N LEU A 264 4.67 -11.44 -21.22
CA LEU A 264 5.77 -12.34 -20.90
C LEU A 264 5.53 -13.75 -21.42
N THR A 265 6.57 -14.36 -21.99
CA THR A 265 6.55 -15.76 -22.40
C THR A 265 7.19 -16.65 -21.33
N SER A 266 6.78 -17.91 -21.24
CA SER A 266 7.38 -18.88 -20.30
C SER A 266 8.89 -19.00 -20.46
N ARG A 267 9.37 -19.04 -21.72
CA ARG A 267 10.81 -19.09 -22.04
C ARG A 267 11.54 -17.83 -21.56
N GLY A 268 10.95 -16.65 -21.75
CA GLY A 268 11.55 -15.39 -21.29
C GLY A 268 11.66 -15.32 -19.77
N ILE A 269 10.65 -15.83 -19.05
CA ILE A 269 10.66 -15.92 -17.59
C ILE A 269 11.73 -16.91 -17.10
N GLU A 270 11.85 -18.07 -17.74
CA GLU A 270 12.89 -19.06 -17.42
C GLU A 270 14.29 -18.50 -17.63
N GLN A 271 14.50 -17.78 -18.74
CA GLN A 271 15.77 -17.11 -19.00
C GLN A 271 16.09 -16.07 -17.91
N ALA A 272 15.15 -15.17 -17.59
CA ALA A 272 15.36 -14.15 -16.57
C ALA A 272 15.59 -14.75 -15.17
N SER A 273 14.78 -15.74 -14.77
CA SER A 273 14.92 -16.38 -13.46
C SER A 273 16.22 -17.17 -13.31
N SER A 274 16.84 -17.64 -14.40
CA SER A 274 18.15 -18.30 -14.36
C SER A 274 19.30 -17.37 -13.94
N ASN A 275 19.14 -16.05 -14.11
CA ASN A 275 20.10 -15.05 -13.64
C ASN A 275 19.98 -14.78 -12.12
N LEU A 276 18.82 -15.09 -11.52
CA LEU A 276 18.49 -14.74 -10.14
C LEU A 276 18.80 -15.90 -9.17
N LYS A 277 20.07 -15.95 -8.73
CA LYS A 277 20.58 -17.06 -7.90
C LYS A 277 19.97 -17.15 -6.50
N ASN A 278 19.47 -16.03 -5.98
CA ASN A 278 18.89 -15.93 -4.64
C ASN A 278 17.35 -16.05 -4.64
N LEU A 279 16.75 -16.29 -5.80
CA LEU A 279 15.29 -16.29 -5.96
C LEU A 279 14.65 -17.46 -5.20
N LYS A 280 13.78 -17.12 -4.25
CA LYS A 280 13.03 -18.09 -3.43
C LYS A 280 11.60 -18.22 -3.91
N THR A 281 10.99 -17.10 -4.31
CA THR A 281 9.59 -17.04 -4.72
C THR A 281 9.47 -16.36 -6.07
N LEU A 282 8.96 -17.09 -7.06
CA LEU A 282 8.61 -16.57 -8.37
C LEU A 282 7.11 -16.77 -8.60
N ILE A 283 6.34 -15.69 -8.62
CA ILE A 283 4.93 -15.74 -9.01
C ILE A 283 4.86 -15.48 -10.51
N ARG A 284 4.60 -16.55 -11.27
CA ARG A 284 4.47 -16.47 -12.74
C ARG A 284 3.14 -15.79 -13.12
N PRO A 285 3.05 -15.22 -14.33
CA PRO A 285 1.78 -14.71 -14.84
C PRO A 285 0.71 -15.80 -14.81
N ASN A 286 -0.40 -15.51 -14.13
CA ASN A 286 -1.60 -16.33 -14.16
C ASN A 286 -2.74 -15.48 -14.70
N PHE A 287 -3.34 -15.95 -15.79
CA PHE A 287 -4.40 -15.27 -16.52
C PHE A 287 -5.78 -15.81 -16.22
N TYR A 288 -5.99 -16.45 -15.05
CA TYR A 288 -7.28 -17.04 -14.71
C TYR A 288 -8.42 -16.03 -14.90
N ILE A 289 -9.19 -16.22 -15.98
CA ILE A 289 -10.46 -15.57 -16.23
C ILE A 289 -11.48 -16.39 -15.43
N PRO A 290 -12.11 -15.85 -14.36
CA PRO A 290 -13.13 -16.60 -13.64
C PRO A 290 -14.24 -17.04 -14.61
N ARG A 291 -14.46 -18.37 -14.69
CA ARG A 291 -15.53 -19.00 -15.48
C ARG A 291 -16.93 -18.42 -15.21
N SER A 292 -17.12 -17.71 -14.09
CA SER A 292 -18.36 -17.00 -13.72
C SER A 292 -18.71 -15.82 -14.64
N MET A 293 -17.84 -15.43 -15.56
CA MET A 293 -18.05 -14.31 -16.49
C MET A 293 -18.58 -14.71 -17.87
N PHE A 294 -18.79 -16.00 -18.13
CA PHE A 294 -19.60 -16.41 -19.28
C PHE A 294 -21.08 -16.24 -18.92
N HIS A 295 -21.59 -15.01 -18.99
CA HIS A 295 -23.00 -14.82 -19.28
C HIS A 295 -23.24 -15.45 -20.65
N THR A 296 -23.84 -16.65 -20.65
CA THR A 296 -24.30 -17.35 -21.84
C THR A 296 -25.49 -16.62 -22.44
N GLU A 297 -25.33 -15.37 -22.88
CA GLU A 297 -26.36 -14.61 -23.58
C GLU A 297 -25.79 -13.32 -24.23
N ARG A 298 -24.82 -13.48 -25.13
CA ARG A 298 -24.56 -12.67 -26.34
C ARG A 298 -23.14 -12.97 -26.84
N TYR A 299 -23.02 -13.27 -28.13
CA TYR A 299 -21.82 -13.73 -28.84
C TYR A 299 -21.47 -15.21 -28.64
N GLY A 300 -22.31 -16.06 -29.23
CA GLY A 300 -21.92 -17.42 -29.58
C GLY A 300 -20.88 -17.40 -30.71
N HIS A 301 -19.59 -17.25 -30.37
CA HIS A 301 -18.48 -17.58 -31.29
C HIS A 301 -17.14 -17.96 -30.64
N TRP A 302 -17.06 -18.12 -29.30
CA TRP A 302 -15.82 -18.53 -28.61
C TRP A 302 -15.82 -19.97 -28.07
N ARG A 303 -16.77 -20.80 -28.46
CA ARG A 303 -16.90 -22.21 -27.98
C ARG A 303 -15.89 -23.22 -28.56
N LEU A 304 -14.74 -22.81 -29.13
CA LEU A 304 -13.80 -23.75 -29.77
C LEU A 304 -12.30 -23.50 -29.54
N TYR A 305 -11.91 -22.68 -28.55
CA TYR A 305 -10.50 -22.31 -28.36
C TYR A 305 -9.85 -22.79 -27.05
N ASP A 306 -10.42 -23.77 -26.36
CA ASP A 306 -9.94 -24.18 -25.02
C ASP A 306 -9.07 -25.46 -24.99
N GLU A 307 -8.66 -26.03 -26.15
CA GLU A 307 -7.83 -27.26 -26.15
C GLU A 307 -6.64 -27.27 -27.14
N ARG A 308 -6.27 -26.13 -27.76
CA ARG A 308 -5.19 -26.10 -28.79
C ARG A 308 -3.95 -25.26 -28.49
N PHE A 309 -3.81 -24.69 -27.29
CA PHE A 309 -2.59 -23.96 -26.91
C PHE A 309 -1.78 -24.61 -25.78
N GLN A 310 -1.90 -25.93 -25.65
CA GLN A 310 -0.73 -26.74 -25.32
C GLN A 310 0.00 -27.02 -26.63
N THR A 311 1.33 -26.81 -26.65
CA THR A 311 2.30 -27.08 -27.73
C THR A 311 2.76 -25.92 -28.63
N ASN A 312 4.05 -25.57 -28.47
CA ASN A 312 5.01 -25.08 -29.46
C ASN A 312 4.49 -24.67 -30.84
N VAL A 313 4.35 -23.37 -31.16
CA VAL A 313 4.57 -22.85 -32.54
C VAL A 313 4.85 -21.33 -32.50
N PHE A 314 6.12 -20.92 -32.63
CA PHE A 314 6.58 -19.81 -33.48
C PHE A 314 8.09 -20.01 -33.72
N GLN A 315 8.40 -21.00 -34.55
CA GLN A 315 9.61 -21.06 -35.37
C GLN A 315 9.15 -20.89 -36.82
N ILE A 316 9.39 -19.71 -37.40
CA ILE A 316 10.12 -19.48 -38.66
C ILE A 316 10.81 -18.13 -38.48
#